data_AF-A0A1H9GJV8-F1
#
_entry.id   AF-A0A1H9GJV8-F1
#
_cell.length_a   1.000
_cell.length_b   1.000
_cell.length_c   1.000
_cell.angle_alpha   90.00
_cell.angle_beta   90.00
_cell.angle_gamma   90.00
#
_symmetry.space_group_name_H-M   'P 1'
#
loop_
_entity.id
_entity.type
_entity.pdbx_description
1 polymer ?
#
loop_
_entity_poly.entity_id
_entity_poly.type
_entity_poly.pdbx_seq_one_letter_code
_entity_poly.pdbx_strand_id
1 'polypeptide(L)'
;MDTNDADRPVAEPPRRRPRVGHIQFLNCLPLYWGLARTGTLLDLELTKDTPEKLSEQLVNGDLDIGPITLVEFLRNADRLVALPDIAVGCDGPVMSCVIVSKVPLDTLDGERVALGSTSRTSVRLAQLLLAERHGLAPDYYTCPPDLGLMMQEAQAAVLIGDAALRASLHDAPRLGLRVHDLGLMWKEWTGLPFVFAVFAARRDYLEREPETVREVHRAFLASRDLSLEEVGKVAEQAARWEAFDAELLERYFTTLDFRLGPEQLGGIAEFARRTGPTTGFPADVRVDLLS
;
A
#
# COMPACT_ATOMS: atom_id res chain seq x y z
N MET A 1 51.35 -40.40 18.87
CA MET A 1 51.50 -39.60 17.64
C MET A 1 50.17 -38.88 17.52
N ASP A 2 50.09 -37.75 18.21
CA ASP A 2 48.87 -36.95 18.32
C ASP A 2 48.72 -36.13 17.04
N THR A 3 47.69 -36.43 16.25
CA THR A 3 47.29 -35.58 15.13
C THR A 3 46.03 -34.84 15.51
N ASN A 4 46.26 -33.60 15.91
CA ASN A 4 45.39 -32.43 16.02
C ASN A 4 44.10 -32.52 15.16
N ASP A 5 42.95 -32.71 15.79
CA ASP A 5 41.61 -32.69 15.17
C ASP A 5 40.88 -31.36 15.48
N ALA A 6 41.62 -30.25 15.45
CA ALA A 6 41.15 -28.93 15.85
C ALA A 6 41.43 -27.89 14.76
N ASP A 7 40.85 -28.07 13.56
CA ASP A 7 40.59 -26.94 12.65
C ASP A 7 39.64 -27.33 11.48
N ARG A 8 38.43 -27.84 11.80
CA ARG A 8 37.37 -27.90 10.78
C ARG A 8 36.61 -26.58 10.81
N PRO A 9 36.58 -25.79 9.72
CA PRO A 9 35.73 -24.61 9.67
C PRO A 9 34.29 -25.06 9.90
N VAL A 10 33.66 -24.51 10.94
CA VAL A 10 32.22 -24.66 11.17
C VAL A 10 31.55 -24.10 9.93
N ALA A 11 30.91 -24.97 9.13
CA ALA A 11 30.18 -24.53 7.96
C ALA A 11 29.15 -23.48 8.39
N GLU A 12 29.22 -22.28 7.83
CA GLU A 12 28.21 -21.26 8.06
C GLU A 12 26.84 -21.89 7.74
N PRO A 13 25.83 -21.72 8.63
CA PRO A 13 24.50 -22.19 8.32
C PRO A 13 24.07 -21.60 6.97
N PRO A 14 23.35 -22.37 6.12
CA PRO A 14 22.98 -21.89 4.80
C PRO A 14 22.20 -20.58 4.93
N ARG A 15 22.67 -19.53 4.25
CA ARG A 15 21.98 -18.23 4.18
C ARG A 15 20.53 -18.48 3.77
N ARG A 16 19.59 -18.15 4.66
CA ARG A 16 18.17 -18.18 4.33
C ARG A 16 17.84 -16.91 3.55
N ARG A 17 17.04 -17.07 2.49
CA ARG A 17 16.52 -15.93 1.74
C ARG A 17 15.58 -15.12 2.65
N PRO A 18 15.60 -13.77 2.58
CA PRO A 18 14.63 -12.96 3.29
C PRO A 18 13.21 -13.28 2.81
N ARG A 19 12.27 -13.38 3.75
CA ARG A 19 10.84 -13.54 3.44
C ARG A 19 10.25 -12.17 3.13
N VAL A 20 9.94 -11.95 1.86
CA VAL A 20 9.55 -10.63 1.35
C VAL A 20 8.09 -10.63 0.91
N GLY A 21 7.29 -9.71 1.46
CA GLY A 21 5.92 -9.48 1.02
C GLY A 21 5.83 -8.67 -0.27
N HIS A 22 4.81 -8.92 -1.08
CA HIS A 22 4.50 -8.14 -2.29
C HIS A 22 2.98 -8.04 -2.49
N ILE A 23 2.45 -6.82 -2.62
CA ILE A 23 1.01 -6.59 -2.80
C ILE A 23 0.58 -7.16 -4.16
N GLN A 24 -0.44 -8.02 -4.14
CA GLN A 24 -0.90 -8.72 -5.35
C GLN A 24 -1.70 -7.85 -6.35
N PHE A 25 -2.10 -6.64 -5.97
CA PHE A 25 -2.91 -5.74 -6.81
C PHE A 25 -2.09 -5.11 -7.96
N LEU A 26 -2.79 -4.58 -8.96
CA LEU A 26 -2.19 -3.91 -10.11
C LEU A 26 -1.26 -2.76 -9.71
N ASN A 27 -1.54 -2.09 -8.59
CA ASN A 27 -0.71 -0.99 -8.09
C ASN A 27 0.74 -1.38 -7.80
N CYS A 28 1.05 -2.66 -7.61
CA CYS A 28 2.40 -3.15 -7.34
C CYS A 28 2.92 -4.07 -8.46
N LEU A 29 2.17 -4.19 -9.56
CA LEU A 29 2.62 -4.94 -10.73
C LEU A 29 3.87 -4.34 -11.38
N PRO A 30 4.04 -3.00 -11.52
CA PRO A 30 5.30 -2.42 -11.98
C PRO A 30 6.49 -2.82 -11.08
N LEU A 31 6.30 -2.82 -9.76
CA LEU A 31 7.35 -3.29 -8.84
C LEU A 31 7.62 -4.79 -8.99
N TYR A 32 6.62 -5.62 -9.25
CA TYR A 32 6.88 -7.05 -9.53
C TYR A 32 7.68 -7.23 -10.83
N TRP A 33 7.36 -6.45 -11.85
CA TRP A 33 8.07 -6.44 -13.13
C TRP A 33 9.55 -6.15 -12.96
N GLY A 34 9.89 -5.07 -12.26
CA GLY A 34 11.28 -4.69 -12.03
C GLY A 34 12.05 -5.75 -11.24
N LEU A 35 11.45 -6.34 -10.20
CA LEU A 35 12.06 -7.42 -9.42
C LEU A 35 12.36 -8.66 -10.28
N ALA A 36 11.46 -9.01 -11.20
CA ALA A 36 11.66 -10.13 -12.11
C ALA A 36 12.78 -9.83 -13.13
N ARG A 37 12.80 -8.62 -13.71
CA ARG A 37 13.75 -8.21 -14.75
C ARG A 37 15.18 -8.01 -14.22
N THR A 38 15.31 -7.61 -12.96
CA THR A 38 16.60 -7.45 -12.28
C THR A 38 17.19 -8.78 -11.78
N GLY A 39 16.44 -9.88 -11.83
CA GLY A 39 16.86 -11.18 -11.29
C GLY A 39 16.69 -11.32 -9.78
N THR A 40 16.30 -10.24 -9.08
CA THR A 40 16.16 -10.18 -7.62
C THR A 40 15.25 -11.27 -7.05
N LEU A 41 14.21 -11.69 -7.80
CA LEU A 41 13.29 -12.74 -7.33
C LEU A 41 13.99 -14.06 -6.96
N LEU A 42 15.18 -14.34 -7.50
CA LEU A 42 15.96 -15.54 -7.18
C LEU A 42 16.60 -15.50 -5.79
N ASP A 43 16.72 -14.30 -5.20
CA ASP A 43 17.36 -14.08 -3.90
C ASP A 43 16.34 -13.93 -2.76
N LEU A 44 15.03 -13.92 -3.07
CA LEU A 44 13.95 -13.70 -2.10
C LEU A 44 13.05 -14.92 -1.94
N GLU A 45 12.45 -15.07 -0.77
CA GLU A 45 11.26 -15.89 -0.56
C GLU A 45 10.03 -14.97 -0.64
N LEU A 46 9.46 -14.82 -1.85
CA LEU A 46 8.39 -13.85 -2.11
C LEU A 46 7.01 -14.39 -1.76
N THR A 47 6.27 -13.68 -0.91
CA THR A 47 4.86 -13.94 -0.59
C THR A 47 3.97 -12.86 -1.19
N LYS A 48 2.98 -13.26 -1.99
CA LYS A 48 1.99 -12.35 -2.58
C LYS A 48 0.66 -12.48 -1.85
N ASP A 49 0.10 -11.35 -1.40
CA ASP A 49 -1.22 -11.32 -0.78
C ASP A 49 -1.84 -9.90 -0.82
N THR A 50 -2.99 -9.73 -0.18
CA THR A 50 -3.61 -8.40 0.04
C THR A 50 -2.81 -7.57 1.05
N PRO A 51 -2.87 -6.23 0.98
CA PRO A 51 -2.12 -5.34 1.89
C PRO A 51 -2.41 -5.60 3.37
N GLU A 52 -3.66 -5.96 3.68
CA GLU A 52 -4.10 -6.22 5.05
C GLU A 52 -3.41 -7.48 5.62
N LYS A 53 -3.43 -8.59 4.90
CA LYS A 53 -2.73 -9.82 5.30
C LYS A 53 -1.21 -9.68 5.32
N LEU A 54 -0.62 -8.96 4.36
CA LEU A 54 0.82 -8.69 4.37
C LEU A 54 1.24 -7.86 5.58
N SER A 55 0.40 -6.89 5.98
CA SER A 55 0.63 -6.11 7.21
C SER A 55 0.63 -7.02 8.45
N GLU A 56 -0.35 -7.91 8.55
CA GLU A 56 -0.43 -8.88 9.67
C GLU A 56 0.77 -9.83 9.69
N GLN A 57 1.14 -10.41 8.55
CA GLN A 57 2.28 -11.32 8.42
C GLN A 57 3.60 -10.62 8.79
N LEU A 58 3.80 -9.36 8.41
CA LEU A 58 4.99 -8.60 8.79
C LEU A 58 5.02 -8.32 10.30
N VAL A 59 3.89 -7.94 10.90
CA VAL A 59 3.79 -7.65 12.33
C VAL A 59 3.92 -8.92 13.20
N ASN A 60 3.36 -10.04 12.74
CA ASN A 60 3.44 -11.35 13.42
C ASN A 60 4.79 -12.04 13.22
N GLY A 61 5.52 -11.61 12.19
CA GLY A 61 6.86 -12.08 11.93
C GLY A 61 6.99 -13.27 10.98
N ASP A 62 5.92 -13.53 10.23
CA ASP A 62 5.88 -14.45 9.11
C ASP A 62 6.64 -13.89 7.90
N LEU A 63 6.76 -12.56 7.82
CA LEU A 63 7.62 -11.85 6.88
C LEU A 63 8.75 -11.10 7.60
N ASP A 64 9.84 -10.85 6.86
CA ASP A 64 11.00 -10.10 7.33
C ASP A 64 10.93 -8.64 6.84
N ILE A 65 10.57 -8.47 5.57
CA ILE A 65 10.48 -7.19 4.86
C ILE A 65 9.22 -7.21 4.01
N GLY A 66 8.51 -6.09 3.89
CA GLY A 66 7.38 -6.04 2.97
C GLY A 66 6.62 -4.73 3.02
N PRO A 67 5.64 -4.58 2.11
CA PRO A 67 4.70 -3.47 2.17
C PRO A 67 3.78 -3.64 3.38
N ILE A 68 3.53 -2.54 4.06
CA ILE A 68 2.59 -2.45 5.18
C ILE A 68 1.72 -1.21 5.01
N THR A 69 0.42 -1.38 5.23
CA THR A 69 -0.52 -0.25 5.15
C THR A 69 -0.12 0.83 6.17
N LEU A 70 -0.20 2.11 5.80
CA LEU A 70 0.28 3.21 6.64
C LEU A 70 -0.30 3.18 8.06
N VAL A 71 -1.60 2.91 8.22
CA VAL A 71 -2.23 2.79 9.54
C VAL A 71 -1.56 1.70 10.40
N GLU A 72 -1.25 0.54 9.81
CA GLU A 72 -0.60 -0.57 10.54
C GLU A 72 0.87 -0.29 10.82
N PHE A 73 1.57 0.42 9.92
CA PHE A 73 2.92 0.88 10.17
C PHE A 73 2.96 1.82 11.37
N LEU A 74 2.09 2.83 11.41
CA LEU A 74 2.05 3.81 12.50
C LEU A 74 1.70 3.18 13.85
N ARG A 75 0.83 2.15 13.86
CA ARG A 75 0.52 1.36 15.08
C ARG A 75 1.69 0.54 15.60
N ASN A 76 2.64 0.20 14.74
CA ASN A 76 3.79 -0.67 15.04
C ASN A 76 5.12 0.03 14.76
N ALA A 77 5.15 1.37 14.81
CA ALA A 77 6.30 2.17 14.44
C ALA A 77 7.52 1.88 15.34
N ASP A 78 7.29 1.42 16.56
CA ASP A 78 8.32 0.99 17.51
C ASP A 78 8.99 -0.34 17.13
N ARG A 79 8.35 -1.16 16.29
CA ARG A 79 8.83 -2.50 15.89
C ARG A 79 9.30 -2.57 14.44
N LEU A 80 9.02 -1.53 13.66
CA LEU A 80 9.28 -1.47 12.22
C LEU A 80 10.17 -0.28 11.87
N VAL A 81 10.91 -0.41 10.77
CA VAL A 81 11.66 0.66 10.12
C VAL A 81 11.18 0.80 8.67
N ALA A 82 10.87 2.01 8.23
CA ALA A 82 10.47 2.24 6.84
C ALA A 82 11.70 2.31 5.91
N LEU A 83 11.56 1.76 4.72
CA LEU A 83 12.57 1.86 3.67
C LEU A 83 12.42 3.21 2.96
N PRO A 84 13.44 4.09 2.97
CA PRO A 84 13.33 5.42 2.41
C PRO A 84 13.18 5.37 0.89
N ASP A 85 12.72 6.49 0.34
CA ASP A 85 12.52 6.74 -1.09
C ASP A 85 11.48 5.85 -1.78
N ILE A 86 10.94 4.80 -1.16
CA ILE A 86 9.91 3.92 -1.73
C ILE A 86 8.65 3.79 -0.87
N ALA A 87 7.50 4.05 -1.48
CA ALA A 87 6.18 3.86 -0.87
C ALA A 87 5.12 3.55 -1.94
N VAL A 88 3.86 3.41 -1.53
CA VAL A 88 2.71 3.40 -2.45
C VAL A 88 1.82 4.59 -2.07
N GLY A 89 1.79 5.61 -2.92
CA GLY A 89 1.10 6.87 -2.66
C GLY A 89 0.57 7.53 -3.93
N CYS A 90 0.20 8.80 -3.79
CA CYS A 90 -0.23 9.68 -4.87
C CYS A 90 0.04 11.15 -4.55
N ASP A 91 0.13 11.98 -5.58
CA ASP A 91 0.09 13.44 -5.45
C ASP A 91 -1.04 14.01 -6.33
N GLY A 92 -2.24 14.11 -5.75
CA GLY A 92 -3.48 14.26 -6.50
C GLY A 92 -4.24 12.93 -6.59
N PRO A 93 -4.84 12.57 -7.75
CA PRO A 93 -5.63 11.36 -7.86
C PRO A 93 -4.79 10.09 -7.70
N VAL A 94 -5.40 9.01 -7.21
CA VAL A 94 -4.79 7.66 -7.10
C VAL A 94 -5.52 6.60 -7.92
N MET A 95 -6.71 6.92 -8.44
CA MET A 95 -7.64 6.11 -9.25
C MET A 95 -8.18 4.84 -8.59
N SER A 96 -7.46 4.29 -7.62
CA SER A 96 -7.63 2.95 -7.07
C SER A 96 -7.89 2.97 -5.56
N CYS A 97 -8.28 4.11 -5.00
CA CYS A 97 -8.81 4.27 -3.65
C CYS A 97 -9.92 5.31 -3.72
N VAL A 98 -11.18 4.86 -3.67
CA VAL A 98 -12.33 5.70 -4.01
C VAL A 98 -13.50 5.51 -3.05
N ILE A 99 -14.33 6.54 -2.94
CA ILE A 99 -15.72 6.42 -2.49
C ILE A 99 -16.59 6.37 -3.74
N VAL A 100 -17.31 5.27 -3.94
CA VAL A 100 -18.38 5.17 -4.94
C VAL A 100 -19.70 5.46 -4.23
N SER A 101 -20.55 6.32 -4.79
CA SER A 101 -21.79 6.74 -4.13
C SER A 101 -22.98 6.82 -5.10
N LYS A 102 -24.14 6.36 -4.65
CA LYS A 102 -25.43 6.54 -5.35
C LYS A 102 -25.96 7.96 -5.21
N VAL A 103 -25.58 8.64 -4.14
CA VAL A 103 -26.08 9.97 -3.74
C VAL A 103 -24.92 10.98 -3.68
N PRO A 104 -25.18 12.29 -3.73
CA PRO A 104 -24.15 13.30 -3.45
C PRO A 104 -23.49 13.10 -2.08
N LEU A 105 -22.17 13.38 -1.95
CA LEU A 105 -21.44 13.12 -0.69
C LEU A 105 -22.06 13.83 0.52
N ASP A 106 -22.54 15.06 0.35
CA ASP A 106 -23.18 15.89 1.37
C ASP A 106 -24.52 15.32 1.88
N THR A 107 -25.03 14.26 1.26
CA THR A 107 -26.24 13.56 1.68
C THR A 107 -25.96 12.23 2.39
N LEU A 108 -24.70 11.94 2.72
CA LEU A 108 -24.31 10.68 3.38
C LEU A 108 -24.40 10.73 4.92
N ASP A 109 -24.84 11.84 5.52
CA ASP A 109 -24.98 11.92 6.97
C ASP A 109 -26.04 10.94 7.49
N GLY A 110 -25.68 10.10 8.47
CA GLY A 110 -26.53 9.03 8.98
C GLY A 110 -26.84 7.88 8.00
N GLU A 111 -26.42 7.97 6.73
CA GLU A 111 -26.61 6.92 5.74
C GLU A 111 -25.60 5.78 5.92
N ARG A 112 -25.95 4.59 5.45
CA ARG A 112 -25.05 3.44 5.48
C ARG A 112 -23.93 3.58 4.45
N VAL A 113 -22.69 3.41 4.90
CA VAL A 113 -21.48 3.40 4.05
C VAL A 113 -20.71 2.11 4.27
N ALA A 114 -20.57 1.34 3.20
CA ALA A 114 -19.85 0.07 3.19
C ALA A 114 -18.33 0.30 3.11
N LEU A 115 -17.55 -0.38 3.93
CA LEU A 115 -16.10 -0.30 3.98
C LEU A 115 -15.49 -1.62 3.50
N GLY A 116 -14.73 -1.59 2.41
CA GLY A 116 -14.05 -2.78 1.90
C GLY A 116 -13.03 -3.33 2.91
N SER A 117 -13.08 -4.64 3.16
CA SER A 117 -12.25 -5.30 4.19
C SER A 117 -10.75 -5.41 3.84
N THR A 118 -10.32 -4.96 2.66
CA THR A 118 -8.95 -5.16 2.14
C THR A 118 -7.99 -4.00 2.37
N SER A 119 -8.43 -2.90 3.00
CA SER A 119 -7.56 -1.75 3.35
C SER A 119 -7.94 -1.10 4.67
N ARG A 120 -6.94 -0.88 5.53
CA ARG A 120 -7.09 -0.11 6.78
C ARG A 120 -6.86 1.38 6.55
N THR A 121 -5.87 1.77 5.75
CA THR A 121 -5.53 3.18 5.51
C THR A 121 -6.60 3.91 4.72
N SER A 122 -7.05 3.37 3.58
CA SER A 122 -8.01 4.08 2.71
C SER A 122 -9.37 4.23 3.37
N VAL A 123 -9.79 3.22 4.15
CA VAL A 123 -10.99 3.29 5.00
C VAL A 123 -10.86 4.41 6.02
N ARG A 124 -9.73 4.49 6.74
CA ARG A 124 -9.51 5.54 7.73
C ARG A 124 -9.45 6.93 7.09
N LEU A 125 -8.82 7.07 5.92
CA LEU A 125 -8.79 8.31 5.16
C LEU A 125 -10.19 8.74 4.71
N ALA A 126 -11.01 7.81 4.20
CA ALA A 126 -12.39 8.11 3.80
C ALA A 126 -13.22 8.60 5.00
N GLN A 127 -13.12 7.93 6.15
CA GLN A 127 -13.77 8.36 7.39
C GLN A 127 -13.31 9.75 7.83
N LEU A 128 -12.00 10.02 7.79
CA LEU A 128 -11.42 11.32 8.12
C LEU A 128 -11.97 12.43 7.21
N LEU A 129 -11.99 12.20 5.90
CA LEU A 129 -12.48 13.18 4.93
C LEU A 129 -13.98 13.44 5.11
N LEU A 130 -14.78 12.39 5.25
CA LEU A 130 -16.22 12.54 5.46
C LEU A 130 -16.52 13.31 6.76
N ALA A 131 -15.83 12.98 7.86
CA ALA A 131 -16.03 13.63 9.15
C ALA A 131 -15.48 15.06 9.21
N GLU A 132 -14.20 15.28 8.89
CA GLU A 132 -13.56 16.58 9.11
C GLU A 132 -13.68 17.55 7.93
N ARG A 133 -13.64 17.05 6.69
CA ARG A 133 -13.77 17.93 5.50
C ARG A 133 -15.23 18.22 5.20
N HIS A 134 -16.10 17.22 5.34
CA HIS A 134 -17.51 17.34 4.94
C HIS A 134 -18.49 17.45 6.13
N GLY A 135 -18.05 17.23 7.37
CA GLY A 135 -18.93 17.34 8.55
C GLY A 135 -19.98 16.23 8.66
N LEU A 136 -19.71 15.06 8.08
CA LEU A 136 -20.66 13.95 7.96
C LEU A 136 -20.35 12.85 8.97
N ALA A 137 -21.39 12.22 9.51
CA ALA A 137 -21.30 11.04 10.37
C ALA A 137 -22.14 9.86 9.81
N PRO A 138 -21.67 9.19 8.75
CA PRO A 138 -22.33 8.00 8.21
C PRO A 138 -22.30 6.79 9.16
N ASP A 139 -23.23 5.86 8.98
CA ASP A 139 -23.23 4.56 9.63
C ASP A 139 -22.34 3.57 8.85
N TYR A 140 -21.20 3.22 9.42
CA TYR A 140 -20.19 2.40 8.75
C TYR A 140 -20.33 0.92 9.08
N TYR A 141 -20.17 0.07 8.06
CA TYR A 141 -19.98 -1.37 8.28
C TYR A 141 -18.93 -1.92 7.31
N THR A 142 -18.23 -2.98 7.72
CA THR A 142 -17.19 -3.63 6.93
C THR A 142 -17.71 -4.88 6.23
N CYS A 143 -17.34 -5.06 4.96
CA CYS A 143 -17.69 -6.25 4.18
C CYS A 143 -16.65 -6.51 3.06
N PRO A 144 -16.70 -7.67 2.41
CA PRO A 144 -15.86 -7.94 1.24
C PRO A 144 -16.04 -6.90 0.12
N PRO A 145 -14.99 -6.56 -0.65
CA PRO A 145 -15.01 -5.46 -1.61
C PRO A 145 -15.68 -5.85 -2.94
N ASP A 146 -16.98 -6.15 -2.88
CA ASP A 146 -17.85 -6.36 -4.04
C ASP A 146 -18.82 -5.18 -4.15
N LEU A 147 -18.63 -4.32 -5.16
CA LEU A 147 -19.44 -3.12 -5.31
C LEU A 147 -20.94 -3.45 -5.42
N GLY A 148 -21.31 -4.52 -6.12
CA GLY A 148 -22.71 -4.90 -6.32
C GLY A 148 -23.39 -5.26 -5.00
N LEU A 149 -22.74 -6.08 -4.18
CA LEU A 149 -23.24 -6.47 -2.85
C LEU A 149 -23.22 -5.29 -1.87
N MET A 150 -22.14 -4.51 -1.84
CA MET A 150 -22.03 -3.31 -1.00
C MET A 150 -23.17 -2.32 -1.28
N MET A 151 -23.49 -2.12 -2.55
CA MET A 151 -24.56 -1.23 -3.00
C MET A 151 -25.96 -1.81 -2.81
N GLN A 152 -26.16 -3.02 -2.31
CA GLN A 152 -27.51 -3.46 -1.90
C GLN A 152 -27.88 -2.88 -0.53
N GLU A 153 -26.88 -2.75 0.35
CA GLU A 153 -27.06 -2.46 1.77
C GLU A 153 -26.60 -1.04 2.16
N ALA A 154 -25.93 -0.31 1.26
CA ALA A 154 -25.34 1.01 1.50
C ALA A 154 -25.66 2.03 0.40
N GLN A 155 -25.54 3.32 0.72
CA GLN A 155 -25.58 4.41 -0.26
C GLN A 155 -24.24 4.70 -0.90
N ALA A 156 -23.14 4.41 -0.17
CA ALA A 156 -21.79 4.54 -0.68
C ALA A 156 -20.90 3.37 -0.23
N ALA A 157 -19.80 3.16 -0.95
CA ALA A 157 -18.81 2.13 -0.68
C ALA A 157 -17.40 2.70 -0.81
N VAL A 158 -16.52 2.35 0.13
CA VAL A 158 -15.08 2.61 0.06
C VAL A 158 -14.40 1.37 -0.52
N LEU A 159 -13.75 1.53 -1.67
CA LEU A 159 -13.08 0.45 -2.39
C LEU A 159 -11.61 0.82 -2.63
N ILE A 160 -10.76 -0.22 -2.74
CA ILE A 160 -9.36 -0.07 -3.10
C ILE A 160 -8.90 -1.08 -4.16
N GLY A 161 -7.72 -0.84 -4.73
CA GLY A 161 -7.04 -1.74 -5.67
C GLY A 161 -7.86 -1.97 -6.93
N ASP A 162 -7.80 -3.20 -7.44
CA ASP A 162 -8.40 -3.56 -8.72
C ASP A 162 -9.93 -3.45 -8.70
N ALA A 163 -10.55 -3.70 -7.53
CA ALA A 163 -11.98 -3.50 -7.31
C ALA A 163 -12.37 -2.02 -7.44
N ALA A 164 -11.56 -1.09 -6.90
CA ALA A 164 -11.78 0.34 -7.07
C ALA A 164 -11.61 0.80 -8.51
N LEU A 165 -10.59 0.31 -9.22
CA LEU A 165 -10.38 0.63 -10.63
C LEU A 165 -11.58 0.18 -11.48
N ARG A 166 -12.01 -1.09 -11.31
CA ARG A 166 -13.18 -1.63 -12.02
C ARG A 166 -14.44 -0.83 -11.69
N ALA A 167 -14.64 -0.54 -10.41
CA ALA A 167 -15.76 0.25 -9.94
C ALA A 167 -15.78 1.65 -10.57
N SER A 168 -14.63 2.34 -10.58
CA SER A 168 -14.51 3.70 -11.09
C SER A 168 -14.69 3.78 -12.61
N LEU A 169 -14.16 2.80 -13.35
CA LEU A 169 -13.98 2.91 -14.80
C LEU A 169 -15.06 2.18 -15.61
N HIS A 170 -15.68 1.14 -15.03
CA HIS A 170 -16.70 0.35 -15.71
C HIS A 170 -18.05 0.42 -15.01
N ASP A 171 -18.11 0.10 -13.72
CA ASP A 171 -19.41 -0.06 -13.04
C ASP A 171 -20.10 1.27 -12.76
N ALA A 172 -19.37 2.26 -12.26
CA ALA A 172 -19.96 3.55 -11.92
C ALA A 172 -20.54 4.29 -13.14
N PRO A 173 -19.83 4.44 -14.28
CA PRO A 173 -20.42 5.02 -15.49
C PRO A 173 -21.66 4.26 -15.98
N ARG A 174 -21.61 2.92 -15.96
CA ARG A 174 -22.71 2.05 -16.40
C ARG A 174 -23.95 2.18 -15.50
N LEU A 175 -23.75 2.37 -14.20
CA LEU A 175 -24.81 2.43 -13.18
C LEU A 175 -25.22 3.86 -12.80
N GLY A 176 -24.58 4.89 -13.39
CA GLY A 176 -24.82 6.28 -13.03
C GLY A 176 -24.38 6.64 -11.61
N LEU A 177 -23.38 5.93 -11.06
CA LEU A 177 -22.82 6.20 -9.74
C LEU A 177 -21.78 7.32 -9.80
N ARG A 178 -21.62 8.03 -8.68
CA ARG A 178 -20.58 9.04 -8.49
C ARG A 178 -19.33 8.38 -7.94
N VAL A 179 -18.16 8.84 -8.38
CA VAL A 179 -16.87 8.34 -7.92
C VAL A 179 -16.06 9.52 -7.38
N HIS A 180 -15.54 9.36 -6.17
CA HIS A 180 -14.72 10.35 -5.49
C HIS A 180 -13.37 9.73 -5.15
N ASP A 181 -12.31 10.27 -5.74
CA ASP A 181 -10.94 9.80 -5.53
C ASP A 181 -10.40 10.30 -4.19
N LEU A 182 -9.99 9.39 -3.31
CA LEU A 182 -9.53 9.74 -1.96
C LEU A 182 -8.22 10.51 -1.97
N GLY A 183 -7.31 10.21 -2.91
CA GLY A 183 -6.06 10.93 -3.08
C GLY A 183 -6.31 12.38 -3.50
N LEU A 184 -7.20 12.57 -4.48
CA LEU A 184 -7.60 13.90 -4.93
C LEU A 184 -8.29 14.68 -3.80
N MET A 185 -9.22 14.03 -3.08
CA MET A 185 -9.89 14.66 -1.95
C MET A 185 -8.92 15.09 -0.85
N TRP A 186 -7.89 14.29 -0.58
CA TRP A 186 -6.84 14.67 0.37
C TRP A 186 -6.01 15.86 -0.14
N LYS A 187 -5.57 15.80 -1.40
CA LYS A 187 -4.75 16.84 -2.02
C LYS A 187 -5.47 18.19 -2.07
N GLU A 188 -6.73 18.20 -2.43
CA GLU A 188 -7.55 19.42 -2.44
C GLU A 188 -7.73 20.03 -1.05
N TRP A 189 -7.78 19.19 -0.01
CA TRP A 189 -8.02 19.65 1.35
C TRP A 189 -6.74 20.15 2.05
N THR A 190 -5.63 19.46 1.84
CA THR A 190 -4.38 19.69 2.59
C THR A 190 -3.26 20.30 1.74
N GLY A 191 -3.34 20.19 0.41
CA GLY A 191 -2.24 20.50 -0.49
C GLY A 191 -1.11 19.47 -0.51
N LEU A 192 -1.19 18.41 0.29
CA LEU A 192 -0.12 17.42 0.47
C LEU A 192 -0.36 16.15 -0.38
N PRO A 193 0.71 15.41 -0.74
CA PRO A 193 0.56 14.05 -1.25
C PRO A 193 0.03 13.11 -0.14
N PHE A 194 -0.43 11.93 -0.53
CA PHE A 194 -0.89 10.90 0.40
C PHE A 194 -0.11 9.59 0.22
N VAL A 195 0.20 8.91 1.34
CA VAL A 195 0.86 7.60 1.35
C VAL A 195 -0.11 6.55 1.89
N PHE A 196 -0.41 5.52 1.10
CA PHE A 196 -1.30 4.43 1.50
C PHE A 196 -0.57 3.29 2.18
N ALA A 197 0.65 3.00 1.73
CA ALA A 197 1.52 1.97 2.29
C ALA A 197 2.99 2.38 2.18
N VAL A 198 3.81 1.91 3.11
CA VAL A 198 5.27 2.02 3.06
C VAL A 198 5.86 0.63 2.94
N PHE A 199 7.08 0.52 2.42
CA PHE A 199 7.86 -0.71 2.58
C PHE A 199 8.62 -0.63 3.89
N ALA A 200 8.60 -1.70 4.68
CA ALA A 200 9.24 -1.72 5.98
C ALA A 200 9.96 -3.04 6.23
N ALA A 201 11.01 -2.98 7.04
CA ALA A 201 11.63 -4.15 7.64
C ALA A 201 11.28 -4.21 9.13
N ARG A 202 11.22 -5.41 9.69
CA ARG A 202 11.17 -5.55 11.15
C ARG A 202 12.50 -5.13 11.76
N ARG A 203 12.46 -4.40 12.87
CA ARG A 203 13.68 -3.92 13.56
C ARG A 203 14.58 -5.07 14.01
N ASP A 204 14.00 -6.13 14.55
CA ASP A 204 14.76 -7.31 14.98
C ASP A 204 15.43 -8.07 13.81
N TYR A 205 14.83 -8.02 12.61
CA TYR A 205 15.45 -8.54 11.39
C TYR A 205 16.57 -7.61 10.91
N LEU A 206 16.36 -6.30 10.92
CA LEU A 206 17.39 -5.31 10.57
C LEU A 206 18.63 -5.44 11.46
N GLU A 207 18.43 -5.58 12.77
CA GLU A 207 19.53 -5.74 13.74
C GLU A 207 20.34 -7.02 13.48
N ARG A 208 19.68 -8.08 13.01
CA ARG A 208 20.30 -9.38 12.73
C ARG A 208 20.98 -9.44 11.36
N GLU A 209 20.33 -8.88 10.33
CA GLU A 209 20.72 -9.00 8.92
C GLU A 209 20.76 -7.63 8.20
N PRO A 210 21.57 -6.66 8.69
CA PRO A 210 21.50 -5.28 8.21
C PRO A 210 21.86 -5.14 6.72
N GLU A 211 22.85 -5.89 6.24
CA GLU A 211 23.25 -5.87 4.84
C GLU A 211 22.18 -6.45 3.93
N THR A 212 21.50 -7.53 4.34
CA THR A 212 20.39 -8.11 3.57
C THR A 212 19.24 -7.12 3.46
N VAL A 213 18.89 -6.38 4.52
CA VAL A 213 17.86 -5.33 4.42
C VAL A 213 18.26 -4.23 3.43
N ARG A 214 19.52 -3.80 3.46
CA ARG A 214 20.03 -2.79 2.50
C ARG A 214 20.07 -3.31 1.06
N GLU A 215 20.37 -4.59 0.86
CA GLU A 215 20.32 -5.23 -0.47
C GLU A 215 18.89 -5.30 -1.00
N VAL A 216 17.94 -5.75 -0.17
CA VAL A 216 16.51 -5.79 -0.54
C VAL A 216 15.98 -4.39 -0.82
N HIS A 217 16.35 -3.39 -0.01
CA HIS A 217 16.00 -1.99 -0.25
C HIS A 217 16.51 -1.50 -1.61
N ARG A 218 17.82 -1.68 -1.89
CA ARG A 218 18.42 -1.33 -3.18
C ARG A 218 17.71 -2.03 -4.35
N ALA A 219 17.33 -3.29 -4.18
CA ALA A 219 16.63 -4.04 -5.21
C ALA A 219 15.20 -3.51 -5.46
N PHE A 220 14.48 -3.10 -4.41
CA PHE A 220 13.19 -2.42 -4.55
C PHE A 220 13.32 -1.08 -5.29
N LEU A 221 14.35 -0.28 -4.97
CA LEU A 221 14.60 0.99 -5.68
C LEU A 221 14.90 0.75 -7.16
N ALA A 222 15.84 -0.15 -7.48
CA ALA A 222 16.19 -0.50 -8.85
C ALA A 222 14.99 -1.05 -9.63
N SER A 223 14.16 -1.87 -8.97
CA SER A 223 12.92 -2.39 -9.53
C SER A 223 11.92 -1.28 -9.86
N ARG A 224 11.69 -0.35 -8.94
CA ARG A 224 10.82 0.81 -9.16
C ARG A 224 11.32 1.63 -10.35
N ASP A 225 12.59 1.99 -10.35
CA ASP A 225 13.18 2.86 -11.36
C ASP A 225 13.06 2.22 -12.76
N LEU A 226 13.39 0.93 -12.89
CA LEU A 226 13.20 0.17 -14.12
C LEU A 226 11.73 0.08 -14.55
N SER A 227 10.81 -0.07 -13.58
CA SER A 227 9.38 -0.17 -13.89
C SER A 227 8.79 1.13 -14.41
N LEU A 228 9.33 2.28 -13.99
CA LEU A 228 8.94 3.59 -14.52
C LEU A 228 9.47 3.80 -15.93
N GLU A 229 10.71 3.36 -16.21
CA GLU A 229 11.28 3.40 -17.56
C GLU A 229 10.54 2.47 -18.54
N GLU A 230 10.08 1.31 -18.06
CA GLU A 230 9.41 0.29 -18.87
C GLU A 230 7.89 0.28 -18.73
N VAL A 231 7.28 1.36 -18.21
CA VAL A 231 5.86 1.37 -17.82
C VAL A 231 4.91 0.96 -18.96
N GLY A 232 5.19 1.38 -20.20
CA GLY A 232 4.41 0.96 -21.38
C GLY A 232 4.47 -0.56 -21.62
N LYS A 233 5.64 -1.20 -21.42
CA LYS A 233 5.77 -2.66 -21.54
C LYS A 233 5.01 -3.39 -20.42
N VAL A 234 5.04 -2.84 -19.21
CA VAL A 234 4.27 -3.39 -18.07
C VAL A 234 2.77 -3.35 -18.40
N ALA A 235 2.30 -2.20 -18.90
CA ALA A 235 0.90 -2.01 -19.27
C ALA A 235 0.46 -2.92 -20.41
N GLU A 236 1.24 -3.01 -21.49
CA GLU A 236 0.96 -3.91 -22.62
C GLU A 236 0.90 -5.39 -22.20
N GLN A 237 1.80 -5.82 -21.30
CA GLN A 237 1.80 -7.19 -20.82
C GLN A 237 0.62 -7.48 -19.90
N ALA A 238 0.30 -6.54 -19.01
CA ALA A 238 -0.83 -6.66 -18.09
C ALA A 238 -2.17 -6.70 -18.85
N ALA A 239 -2.35 -5.85 -19.87
CA ALA A 239 -3.56 -5.77 -20.68
C ALA A 239 -3.91 -7.07 -21.44
N ARG A 240 -2.98 -8.04 -21.54
CA ARG A 240 -3.26 -9.37 -22.13
C ARG A 240 -4.12 -10.25 -21.22
N TRP A 241 -4.11 -9.98 -19.92
CA TRP A 241 -4.75 -10.82 -18.89
C TRP A 241 -5.78 -10.04 -18.06
N GLU A 242 -5.67 -8.72 -18.06
CA GLU A 242 -6.57 -7.83 -17.33
C GLU A 242 -7.76 -7.37 -18.18
N ALA A 243 -8.80 -6.90 -17.50
CA ALA A 243 -9.98 -6.31 -18.15
C ALA A 243 -9.75 -4.88 -18.68
N PHE A 244 -8.57 -4.32 -18.41
CA PHE A 244 -8.19 -2.95 -18.74
C PHE A 244 -7.24 -2.94 -19.92
N ASP A 245 -7.43 -1.99 -20.84
CA ASP A 245 -6.50 -1.81 -21.96
C ASP A 245 -5.15 -1.22 -21.51
N ALA A 246 -4.15 -1.32 -22.39
CA ALA A 246 -2.79 -0.91 -22.09
C ALA A 246 -2.68 0.61 -21.83
N GLU A 247 -3.41 1.44 -22.58
CA GLU A 247 -3.38 2.89 -22.41
C GLU A 247 -3.87 3.29 -21.01
N LEU A 248 -4.96 2.67 -20.56
CA LEU A 248 -5.51 2.88 -19.23
C LEU A 248 -4.57 2.42 -18.13
N LEU A 249 -3.95 1.24 -18.30
CA LEU A 249 -3.00 0.70 -17.32
C LEU A 249 -1.74 1.55 -17.25
N GLU A 250 -1.23 2.04 -18.38
CA GLU A 250 -0.08 2.95 -18.42
C GLU A 250 -0.41 4.27 -17.70
N ARG A 251 -1.58 4.85 -17.97
CA ARG A 251 -2.05 6.03 -17.23
C ARG A 251 -2.16 5.75 -15.74
N TYR A 252 -2.69 4.59 -15.36
CA TYR A 252 -2.81 4.22 -13.95
C TYR A 252 -1.45 4.10 -13.28
N PHE A 253 -0.52 3.36 -13.86
CA PHE A 253 0.82 3.16 -13.30
C PHE A 253 1.63 4.46 -13.22
N THR A 254 1.45 5.38 -14.17
CA THR A 254 2.07 6.72 -14.15
C THR A 254 1.38 7.71 -13.22
N THR A 255 0.15 7.43 -12.78
CA THR A 255 -0.57 8.23 -11.78
C THR A 255 -0.11 7.89 -10.34
N LEU A 256 0.35 6.67 -10.11
CA LEU A 256 0.86 6.25 -8.79
C LEU A 256 2.17 6.97 -8.47
N ASP A 257 2.33 7.39 -7.21
CA ASP A 257 3.57 7.96 -6.70
C ASP A 257 4.26 6.94 -5.79
N PHE A 258 5.41 6.41 -6.24
CA PHE A 258 6.21 5.47 -5.47
C PHE A 258 7.29 6.12 -4.61
N ARG A 259 7.35 7.45 -4.53
CA ARG A 259 8.37 8.16 -3.75
C ARG A 259 8.05 8.14 -2.26
N LEU A 260 9.09 8.18 -1.42
CA LEU A 260 8.98 8.46 0.01
C LEU A 260 10.04 9.49 0.42
N GLY A 261 9.81 10.74 0.01
CA GLY A 261 10.65 11.89 0.32
C GLY A 261 10.02 12.84 1.35
N PRO A 262 10.58 14.06 1.52
CA PRO A 262 10.11 15.03 2.50
C PRO A 262 8.62 15.40 2.38
N GLU A 263 8.10 15.54 1.16
CA GLU A 263 6.68 15.87 0.93
C GLU A 263 5.76 14.72 1.35
N GLN A 264 6.12 13.48 1.02
CA GLN A 264 5.36 12.28 1.41
C GLN A 264 5.42 12.06 2.93
N LEU A 265 6.57 12.30 3.57
CA LEU A 265 6.69 12.27 5.02
C LEU A 265 5.85 13.38 5.68
N GLY A 266 5.76 14.56 5.07
CA GLY A 266 4.84 15.62 5.49
C GLY A 266 3.37 15.19 5.41
N GLY A 267 2.98 14.51 4.33
CA GLY A 267 1.65 13.90 4.20
C GLY A 267 1.35 12.85 5.28
N ILE A 268 2.32 11.98 5.58
CA ILE A 268 2.20 10.99 6.66
C ILE A 268 2.03 11.69 8.01
N ALA A 269 2.86 12.70 8.31
CA ALA A 269 2.80 13.43 9.57
C ALA A 269 1.44 14.12 9.76
N GLU A 270 0.89 14.75 8.71
CA GLU A 270 -0.41 15.41 8.79
C GLU A 270 -1.56 14.40 8.97
N PHE A 271 -1.50 13.26 8.27
CA PHE A 271 -2.47 12.18 8.47
C PHE A 271 -2.39 11.60 9.89
N ALA A 272 -1.18 11.36 10.40
CA ALA A 272 -0.94 10.86 11.74
C ALA A 272 -1.46 11.83 12.81
N ARG A 273 -1.21 13.14 12.64
CA ARG A 273 -1.69 14.18 13.54
C ARG A 273 -3.21 14.21 13.68
N ARG A 274 -3.93 14.07 12.56
CA ARG A 274 -5.40 14.09 12.52
C ARG A 274 -6.03 12.80 13.05
N THR A 275 -5.42 11.66 12.73
CA THR A 275 -6.05 10.36 12.99
C THR A 275 -5.55 9.67 14.25
N GLY A 276 -4.34 9.97 14.72
CA GLY A 276 -3.69 9.30 15.85
C GLY A 276 -4.57 9.14 17.09
N PRO A 277 -5.18 10.23 17.62
CA PRO A 277 -6.01 10.18 18.83
C PRO A 277 -7.18 9.18 18.78
N THR A 278 -7.57 8.75 17.59
CA THR A 278 -8.72 7.85 17.35
C THR A 278 -8.33 6.57 16.61
N THR A 279 -7.04 6.34 16.33
CA THR A 279 -6.58 5.22 15.47
C THR A 279 -5.58 4.29 16.16
N GLY A 280 -5.10 4.62 17.36
CA GLY A 280 -4.24 3.75 18.16
C GLY A 280 -2.75 4.00 18.00
N PHE A 281 -2.35 5.23 17.67
CA PHE A 281 -0.96 5.71 17.70
C PHE A 281 -0.93 7.20 18.10
N PRO A 282 0.17 7.71 18.67
CA PRO A 282 0.30 9.13 18.99
C PRO A 282 0.14 10.03 17.77
N ALA A 283 -0.41 11.24 17.96
CA ALA A 283 -0.53 12.24 16.88
C ALA A 283 0.83 12.68 16.32
N ASP A 284 1.90 12.52 17.10
CA ASP A 284 3.29 12.85 16.80
C ASP A 284 4.17 11.59 16.63
N VAL A 285 3.56 10.43 16.30
CA VAL A 285 4.28 9.18 16.04
C VAL A 285 5.38 9.40 14.99
N ARG A 286 6.59 8.93 15.28
CA ARG A 286 7.74 9.08 14.39
C ARG A 286 7.81 7.96 13.37
N VAL A 287 8.20 8.31 12.16
CA VAL A 287 8.53 7.37 11.09
C VAL A 287 10.05 7.24 11.05
N ASP A 288 10.58 6.17 11.63
CA ASP A 288 12.01 5.89 11.52
C ASP A 288 12.32 5.31 10.15
N LEU A 289 13.33 5.86 9.49
CA LEU A 289 13.81 5.44 8.18
C LEU A 289 15.07 4.59 8.32
N LEU A 290 15.25 3.64 7.40
CA LEU A 290 16.50 2.89 7.27
C LEU A 290 17.66 3.85 7.00
N SER A 291 18.72 3.72 7.79
CA SER A 291 19.97 4.50 7.70
C SER A 291 21.09 3.77 6.96
#